data_AF-A0A6N7WCY7-F1
#
_entry.id   AF-A0A6N7WCY7-F1
#
_cell.length_a   1.000
_cell.length_b   1.000
_cell.length_c   1.000
_cell.angle_alpha   90.00
_cell.angle_beta   90.00
_cell.angle_gamma   90.00
#
_symmetry.space_group_name_H-M   'P 1'
#
loop_
_entity.id
_entity.type
_entity.pdbx_description
1 polymer ?
#
loop_
_entity_poly.entity_id
_entity_poly.type
_entity_poly.pdbx_seq_one_letter_code
_entity_poly.pdbx_strand_id
1 'polypeptide(L)'
;MNKKRAIGITAVLCTALLIAAGTLAWFTDAKKTENIITMGNVRIDLTEPEWKAPTGVVPGGVYPKDPTVTNTGKNSAYVRIRLTHDEGLSDAQMADIEQALEIQKDWVKSEDGCYYYQAVLPVGQSTPALFTELSIPETWGNEIVDKTFTVNVQAEAVQSDHFTPHRTESVIDGWGDTHVEPYPGE
;
A
#
# COMPACT_ATOMS: atom_id res chain seq x y z
N MET A 1 37.84 38.15 -66.54
CA MET A 1 36.51 37.50 -66.51
C MET A 1 35.44 38.59 -66.54
N ASN A 2 34.54 38.60 -67.51
CA ASN A 2 33.56 39.70 -67.66
C ASN A 2 32.61 39.72 -66.46
N LYS A 3 32.50 40.84 -65.74
CA LYS A 3 31.75 40.96 -64.46
C LYS A 3 30.31 40.40 -64.53
N LYS A 4 29.67 40.47 -65.71
CA LYS A 4 28.34 39.89 -65.98
C LYS A 4 28.30 38.35 -65.99
N ARG A 5 29.39 37.68 -66.40
CA ARG A 5 29.52 36.21 -66.38
C ARG A 5 29.84 35.68 -64.98
N ALA A 6 30.55 36.46 -64.16
CA ALA A 6 30.83 36.11 -62.77
C ALA A 6 29.55 36.10 -61.92
N ILE A 7 28.69 37.12 -62.05
CA ILE A 7 27.42 37.23 -61.31
C ILE A 7 26.45 36.09 -61.69
N GLY A 8 26.37 35.71 -62.96
CA GLY A 8 25.52 34.60 -63.41
C GLY A 8 25.96 33.24 -62.86
N ILE A 9 27.27 32.98 -62.80
CA ILE A 9 27.82 31.71 -62.28
C ILE A 9 27.65 31.65 -60.75
N THR A 10 27.86 32.75 -60.03
CA THR A 10 27.63 32.80 -58.58
C THR A 10 26.16 32.67 -58.22
N ALA A 11 25.25 33.30 -58.98
CA ALA A 11 23.82 33.18 -58.76
C ALA A 11 23.32 31.73 -58.93
N VAL A 12 23.76 31.03 -59.99
CA VAL A 12 23.40 29.62 -60.24
C VAL A 12 24.00 28.68 -59.18
N LEU A 13 25.23 28.92 -58.72
CA LEU A 13 25.80 28.14 -57.62
C LEU A 13 25.04 28.35 -56.30
N CYS A 14 24.63 29.59 -55.99
CA CYS A 14 23.84 29.88 -54.79
C CYS A 14 22.45 29.24 -54.83
N THR A 15 21.74 29.24 -55.97
CA THR A 15 20.45 28.54 -56.07
C THR A 15 20.58 27.02 -56.03
N ALA A 16 21.63 26.44 -56.61
CA ALA A 16 21.87 24.99 -56.53
C ALA A 16 22.15 24.53 -55.08
N LEU A 17 22.88 25.34 -54.29
CA LEU A 17 23.12 25.07 -52.87
C LEU A 17 21.85 25.20 -52.02
N LEU A 18 20.93 26.11 -52.36
CA LEU A 18 19.66 26.28 -51.65
C LEU A 18 18.67 25.12 -51.90
N ILE A 19 18.69 24.51 -53.09
CA ILE A 19 17.87 23.33 -53.41
C ILE A 19 18.41 22.07 -52.72
N ALA A 20 19.74 21.91 -52.65
CA ALA A 20 20.36 20.77 -51.95
C ALA A 20 20.24 20.85 -50.42
N ALA A 21 20.18 22.06 -49.84
CA ALA A 21 19.96 22.27 -48.42
C ALA A 21 18.48 22.11 -47.99
N GLY A 22 17.53 22.31 -48.92
CA GLY A 22 16.09 22.30 -48.63
C GLY A 22 15.45 20.91 -48.48
N THR A 23 16.12 19.83 -48.90
CA THR A 23 15.52 18.47 -48.89
C THR A 23 15.94 17.60 -47.71
N LEU A 24 16.94 17.98 -46.92
CA LEU A 24 17.42 17.17 -45.79
C LEU A 24 16.64 17.40 -44.48
N ALA A 25 15.81 18.44 -44.39
CA ALA A 25 15.09 18.79 -43.16
C ALA A 25 13.59 18.44 -43.16
N TRP A 26 13.02 17.95 -44.27
CA TRP A 26 11.57 17.80 -44.42
C TRP A 26 11.02 16.39 -44.06
N PHE A 27 11.89 15.40 -43.81
CA PHE A 27 11.47 14.04 -43.44
C PHE A 27 11.96 13.64 -42.04
N THR A 28 11.75 14.49 -41.05
CA THR A 28 11.99 14.10 -39.65
C THR A 28 10.80 14.50 -38.80
N ASP A 29 9.73 13.70 -38.86
CA ASP A 29 8.74 13.63 -37.78
C ASP A 29 9.32 12.72 -36.70
N ALA A 30 10.01 13.32 -35.72
CA ALA A 30 10.46 12.60 -34.53
C ALA A 30 9.38 12.75 -33.45
N LYS A 31 8.33 11.93 -33.53
CA LYS A 31 7.40 11.75 -32.41
C LYS A 31 8.11 11.01 -31.28
N LYS A 32 8.49 11.72 -30.22
CA LYS A 32 8.81 11.09 -28.93
C LYS A 32 7.50 10.67 -28.28
N THR A 33 7.29 9.36 -28.14
CA THR A 33 6.31 8.81 -27.21
C THR A 33 7.06 8.54 -25.90
N GLU A 34 6.62 9.15 -24.81
CA GLU A 34 7.12 8.80 -23.48
C GLU A 34 6.27 7.61 -22.99
N ASN A 35 6.85 6.42 -23.03
CA ASN A 35 6.26 5.27 -22.35
C ASN A 35 6.62 5.40 -20.87
N ILE A 36 5.84 6.17 -20.13
CA ILE A 36 5.95 6.21 -18.67
C ILE A 36 5.44 4.87 -18.16
N ILE A 37 6.35 3.95 -17.90
CA ILE A 37 6.05 2.69 -17.23
C ILE A 37 6.10 2.97 -15.73
N THR A 38 4.94 3.26 -15.12
CA THR A 38 4.82 3.34 -13.67
C THR A 38 4.75 1.92 -13.11
N MET A 39 5.76 1.51 -12.35
CA MET A 39 5.72 0.28 -11.56
C MET A 39 4.69 0.42 -10.44
N GLY A 40 4.12 -0.71 -10.01
CA GLY A 40 2.93 -0.77 -9.16
C GLY A 40 2.97 0.15 -7.95
N ASN A 41 1.82 0.75 -7.65
CA ASN A 41 1.64 1.63 -6.49
C ASN A 41 0.61 0.97 -5.56
N VAL A 42 1.12 0.30 -4.55
CA VAL A 42 0.34 -0.23 -3.44
C VAL A 42 0.56 0.72 -2.28
N ARG A 43 -0.51 1.39 -1.87
CA ARG A 43 -0.51 2.27 -0.71
C ARG A 43 -1.80 2.01 0.06
N ILE A 44 -1.67 1.96 1.37
CA ILE A 44 -2.80 1.75 2.26
C ILE A 44 -2.76 2.76 3.39
N ASP A 45 -3.94 3.15 3.85
CA ASP A 45 -4.12 3.92 5.07
C ASP A 45 -4.83 3.03 6.09
N LEU A 46 -4.27 2.93 7.30
CA LEU A 46 -4.90 2.26 8.43
C LEU A 46 -5.54 3.31 9.34
N THR A 47 -6.82 3.15 9.64
CA THR A 47 -7.59 4.07 10.47
C THR A 47 -8.39 3.31 11.52
N GLU A 48 -8.63 3.96 12.66
CA GLU A 48 -9.48 3.47 13.75
C GLU A 48 -10.46 4.59 14.11
N PRO A 49 -11.50 4.85 13.31
CA PRO A 49 -12.32 6.07 13.43
C PRO A 49 -13.09 6.17 14.75
N GLU A 50 -13.47 5.04 15.37
CA GLU A 50 -14.13 5.03 16.67
C GLU A 50 -13.15 4.98 17.86
N TRP A 51 -11.85 4.74 17.61
CA TRP A 51 -10.86 4.68 18.68
C TRP A 51 -10.67 6.04 19.37
N LYS A 52 -10.99 6.04 20.66
CA LYS A 52 -10.72 7.15 21.57
C LYS A 52 -9.95 6.59 22.74
N ALA A 53 -8.67 6.95 22.84
CA ALA A 53 -7.78 6.48 23.90
C ALA A 53 -8.48 6.59 25.27
N PRO A 54 -8.83 5.46 25.89
CA PRO A 54 -9.61 5.48 27.12
C PRO A 54 -8.75 5.91 28.30
N THR A 55 -9.38 6.59 29.27
CA THR A 55 -8.76 6.91 30.56
C THR A 55 -9.29 5.98 31.63
N GLY A 56 -8.42 5.45 32.49
CA GLY A 56 -8.83 4.55 33.58
C GLY A 56 -9.31 3.19 33.07
N VAL A 57 -8.45 2.52 32.29
CA VAL A 57 -8.74 1.18 31.77
C VAL A 57 -8.85 0.19 32.93
N VAL A 58 -9.90 -0.64 32.92
CA VAL A 58 -10.17 -1.62 33.99
C VAL A 58 -10.40 -3.03 33.41
N PRO A 59 -10.13 -4.09 34.18
CA PRO A 59 -10.54 -5.45 33.84
C PRO A 59 -12.04 -5.54 33.54
N GLY A 60 -12.42 -6.28 32.49
CA GLY A 60 -13.80 -6.35 32.00
C GLY A 60 -14.27 -5.11 31.24
N GLY A 61 -13.43 -4.08 31.13
CA GLY A 61 -13.73 -2.90 30.34
C GLY A 61 -13.77 -3.22 28.85
N VAL A 62 -14.73 -2.61 28.15
CA VAL A 62 -14.89 -2.73 26.70
C VAL A 62 -14.71 -1.35 26.08
N TYR A 63 -13.84 -1.25 25.09
CA TYR A 63 -13.46 0.02 24.46
C TYR A 63 -13.63 -0.07 22.95
N PRO A 64 -14.29 0.91 22.29
CA PRO A 64 -14.43 0.92 20.84
C PRO A 64 -13.06 0.99 20.17
N LYS A 65 -12.77 0.06 19.25
CA LYS A 65 -11.55 0.04 18.43
C LYS A 65 -11.85 -0.71 17.15
N ASP A 66 -11.67 -0.07 16.02
CA ASP A 66 -12.19 -0.52 14.73
C ASP A 66 -11.16 -0.43 13.59
N PRO A 67 -10.09 -1.24 13.64
CA PRO A 67 -8.99 -1.11 12.69
C PRO A 67 -9.44 -1.46 11.28
N THR A 68 -9.36 -0.45 10.41
CA THR A 68 -9.91 -0.47 9.05
C THR A 68 -8.85 -0.01 8.07
N VAL A 69 -8.63 -0.80 7.00
CA VAL A 69 -7.62 -0.50 5.99
C VAL A 69 -8.29 0.02 4.73
N THR A 70 -7.79 1.14 4.21
CA THR A 70 -8.23 1.74 2.93
C THR A 70 -7.12 1.66 1.90
N ASN A 71 -7.43 1.19 0.70
CA ASN A 71 -6.46 1.20 -0.41
C ASN A 71 -6.42 2.58 -1.06
N THR A 72 -5.39 3.35 -0.73
CA THR A 72 -5.12 4.70 -1.27
C THR A 72 -4.15 4.68 -2.45
N GLY A 73 -3.73 3.47 -2.88
CA GLY A 73 -2.81 3.27 -3.98
C GLY A 73 -3.47 3.40 -5.36
N LYS A 74 -2.78 2.87 -6.38
CA LYS A 74 -3.29 2.84 -7.77
C LYS A 74 -3.62 1.45 -8.28
N ASN A 75 -3.26 0.41 -7.52
CA ASN A 75 -3.54 -0.98 -7.86
C ASN A 75 -4.37 -1.63 -6.75
N SER A 76 -5.21 -2.58 -7.14
CA SER A 76 -5.88 -3.48 -6.19
C SER A 76 -4.84 -4.28 -5.41
N ALA A 77 -5.17 -4.63 -4.16
CA ALA A 77 -4.21 -5.25 -3.25
C ALA A 77 -4.86 -6.33 -2.38
N TYR A 78 -4.08 -7.32 -1.95
CA TYR A 78 -4.38 -8.12 -0.78
C TYR A 78 -3.87 -7.40 0.47
N VAL A 79 -4.59 -7.54 1.57
CA VAL A 79 -4.30 -6.86 2.84
C VAL A 79 -4.22 -7.88 3.96
N ARG A 80 -3.28 -7.66 4.89
CA ARG A 80 -3.25 -8.36 6.17
C ARG A 80 -2.98 -7.38 7.30
N ILE A 81 -3.43 -7.74 8.49
CA ILE A 81 -3.21 -6.97 9.73
C ILE A 81 -2.49 -7.86 10.73
N ARG A 82 -1.52 -7.31 11.44
CA ARG A 82 -0.90 -7.93 12.60
C ARG A 82 -1.19 -7.06 13.83
N LEU A 83 -1.54 -7.71 14.93
CA LEU A 83 -1.62 -7.07 16.23
C LEU A 83 -0.27 -7.25 16.94
N THR A 84 0.21 -6.17 17.54
CA THR A 84 1.45 -6.18 18.32
C THR A 84 1.24 -5.38 19.60
N HIS A 85 2.19 -5.49 20.52
CA HIS A 85 2.23 -4.67 21.73
C HIS A 85 3.65 -4.18 21.95
N ASP A 86 3.78 -3.05 22.65
CA ASP A 86 5.07 -2.57 23.16
C ASP A 86 5.20 -2.95 24.65
N GLU A 87 5.86 -2.10 25.43
CA GLU A 87 5.96 -2.21 26.88
C GLU A 87 4.57 -2.13 27.54
N GLY A 88 4.36 -2.93 28.58
CA GLY A 88 3.15 -2.89 29.41
C GLY A 88 2.32 -4.19 29.38
N LEU A 89 2.37 -4.94 28.28
CA LEU A 89 1.84 -6.31 28.20
C LEU A 89 2.96 -7.33 28.03
N SER A 90 2.73 -8.53 28.56
CA SER A 90 3.44 -9.74 28.16
C SER A 90 2.77 -10.40 26.96
N ASP A 91 3.50 -11.25 26.24
CA ASP A 91 2.95 -12.03 25.11
C ASP A 91 1.71 -12.85 25.52
N ALA A 92 1.69 -13.39 26.74
CA ALA A 92 0.55 -14.12 27.27
C ALA A 92 -0.69 -13.22 27.45
N GLN A 93 -0.49 -12.00 27.96
CA GLN A 93 -1.56 -11.02 28.10
C GLN A 93 -2.04 -10.52 26.73
N MET A 94 -1.14 -10.32 25.77
CA MET A 94 -1.56 -10.01 24.41
C MET A 94 -2.41 -11.13 23.82
N ALA A 95 -2.02 -12.40 24.05
CA ALA A 95 -2.81 -13.55 23.60
C ALA A 95 -4.20 -13.60 24.27
N ASP A 96 -4.32 -13.26 25.55
CA ASP A 96 -5.63 -13.16 26.24
C ASP A 96 -6.51 -12.09 25.59
N ILE A 97 -5.95 -10.91 25.28
CA ILE A 97 -6.66 -9.85 24.55
C ILE A 97 -7.13 -10.37 23.20
N GLU A 98 -6.22 -10.94 22.40
CA GLU A 98 -6.53 -11.43 21.06
C GLU A 98 -7.62 -12.52 21.06
N GLN A 99 -7.67 -13.36 22.10
CA GLN A 99 -8.69 -14.38 22.27
C GLN A 99 -10.07 -13.79 22.63
N ALA A 100 -10.10 -12.63 23.27
CA ALA A 100 -11.33 -11.92 23.59
C ALA A 100 -11.88 -11.08 22.42
N LEU A 101 -11.12 -10.91 21.34
CA LEU A 101 -11.55 -10.14 20.17
C LEU A 101 -12.59 -10.91 19.34
N GLU A 102 -13.69 -10.24 19.02
CA GLU A 102 -14.65 -10.72 18.03
C GLU A 102 -14.17 -10.36 16.62
N ILE A 103 -13.43 -11.28 16.01
CA ILE A 103 -12.90 -11.09 14.65
C ILE A 103 -14.03 -11.17 13.64
N GLN A 104 -14.11 -10.16 12.77
CA GLN A 104 -15.11 -10.07 11.71
C GLN A 104 -14.91 -11.17 10.66
N LYS A 105 -16.01 -11.70 10.13
CA LYS A 105 -16.06 -12.88 9.24
C LYS A 105 -15.20 -12.80 7.96
N ASP A 106 -14.87 -11.59 7.52
CA ASP A 106 -14.11 -11.34 6.29
C ASP A 106 -12.60 -11.48 6.52
N TRP A 107 -12.19 -11.74 7.77
CA TRP A 107 -10.82 -11.90 8.20
C TRP A 107 -10.56 -13.30 8.73
N VAL A 108 -9.37 -13.84 8.45
CA VAL A 108 -8.92 -15.12 9.00
C VAL A 108 -7.53 -14.96 9.61
N LYS A 109 -7.39 -15.38 10.87
CA LYS A 109 -6.09 -15.46 11.54
C LYS A 109 -5.33 -16.68 11.04
N SER A 110 -4.08 -16.48 10.63
CA SER A 110 -3.16 -17.56 10.27
C SER A 110 -2.16 -17.87 11.38
N GLU A 111 -1.43 -18.98 11.23
CA GLU A 111 -0.38 -19.43 12.15
C GLU A 111 0.79 -18.44 12.26
N ASP A 112 0.99 -17.61 11.23
CA ASP A 112 2.01 -16.54 11.23
C ASP A 112 1.64 -15.34 12.12
N GLY A 113 0.45 -15.35 12.75
CA GLY A 113 -0.06 -14.28 13.61
C GLY A 113 -0.66 -13.09 12.85
N CYS A 114 -0.78 -13.16 11.52
CA CYS A 114 -1.50 -12.17 10.72
C CYS A 114 -2.98 -12.57 10.53
N TYR A 115 -3.82 -11.55 10.45
CA TYR A 115 -5.21 -11.62 10.03
C TYR A 115 -5.29 -11.23 8.56
N TYR A 116 -5.68 -12.16 7.70
CA TYR A 116 -5.78 -11.97 6.26
C TYR A 116 -7.20 -11.55 5.87
N TYR A 117 -7.30 -10.48 5.06
CA TYR A 117 -8.58 -10.12 4.43
C TYR A 117 -8.83 -11.07 3.25
N GLN A 118 -9.98 -11.73 3.24
CA GLN A 118 -10.22 -12.86 2.34
C GLN A 118 -10.56 -12.47 0.89
N ALA A 119 -10.61 -11.17 0.58
CA ALA A 119 -10.89 -10.65 -0.75
C ALA A 119 -9.77 -9.71 -1.25
N VAL A 120 -9.76 -9.47 -2.56
CA VAL A 120 -8.94 -8.39 -3.13
C VAL A 120 -9.58 -7.07 -2.77
N LEU A 121 -8.80 -6.14 -2.20
CA LEU A 121 -9.23 -4.78 -1.86
C LEU A 121 -9.02 -3.85 -3.07
N PRO A 122 -10.10 -3.39 -3.74
CA PRO A 122 -9.99 -2.50 -4.88
C PRO A 122 -9.48 -1.11 -4.48
N VAL A 123 -8.95 -0.38 -5.46
CA VAL A 123 -8.51 1.02 -5.29
C VAL A 123 -9.65 1.90 -4.76
N GLY A 124 -9.36 2.70 -3.74
CA GLY A 124 -10.29 3.63 -3.11
C GLY A 124 -11.37 2.97 -2.24
N GLN A 125 -11.28 1.65 -2.00
CA GLN A 125 -12.18 0.94 -1.10
C GLN A 125 -11.53 0.67 0.25
N SER A 126 -12.37 0.44 1.25
CA SER A 126 -11.98 0.07 2.60
C SER A 126 -12.42 -1.35 2.92
N THR A 127 -11.62 -2.05 3.73
CA THR A 127 -12.04 -3.31 4.33
C THR A 127 -13.18 -3.07 5.33
N PRO A 128 -13.97 -4.09 5.70
CA PRO A 128 -14.57 -4.12 7.02
C PRO A 128 -13.49 -3.99 8.11
N ALA A 129 -13.84 -3.45 9.28
CA ALA A 129 -12.94 -3.44 10.43
C ALA A 129 -12.51 -4.88 10.79
N LEU A 130 -11.31 -5.07 11.36
CA LEU A 130 -10.87 -6.39 11.82
C LEU A 130 -11.72 -6.92 12.97
N PHE A 131 -11.99 -6.04 13.93
CA PHE A 131 -12.89 -6.17 15.08
C PHE A 131 -13.43 -4.78 15.39
N THR A 132 -14.39 -4.66 16.32
CA THR A 132 -15.02 -3.37 16.66
C THR A 132 -14.87 -2.96 18.12
N GLU A 133 -14.54 -3.92 18.99
CA GLU A 133 -14.40 -3.71 20.41
C GLU A 133 -13.11 -4.37 20.91
N LEU A 134 -12.37 -3.65 21.74
CA LEU A 134 -11.25 -4.14 22.52
C LEU A 134 -11.72 -4.41 23.94
N SER A 135 -11.79 -5.69 24.30
CA SER A 135 -12.21 -6.14 25.64
C SER A 135 -10.99 -6.48 26.49
N ILE A 136 -10.92 -5.90 27.70
CA ILE A 136 -9.89 -6.24 28.67
C ILE A 136 -10.34 -7.46 29.47
N PRO A 137 -9.55 -8.54 29.55
CA PRO A 137 -9.95 -9.74 30.28
C PRO A 137 -10.33 -9.45 31.74
N GLU A 138 -11.48 -9.99 32.18
CA GLU A 138 -11.95 -9.86 33.58
C GLU A 138 -11.01 -10.56 34.57
N THR A 139 -10.23 -11.53 34.09
CA THR A 139 -9.28 -12.30 34.89
C THR A 139 -8.05 -11.51 35.29
N TRP A 140 -7.79 -10.36 34.65
CA TRP A 140 -6.67 -9.51 34.99
C TRP A 140 -6.90 -8.81 36.33
N GLY A 141 -5.90 -8.84 37.19
CA GLY A 141 -5.95 -8.33 38.55
C GLY A 141 -4.94 -7.22 38.81
N ASN A 142 -4.36 -7.22 40.01
CA ASN A 142 -3.47 -6.15 40.46
C ASN A 142 -2.17 -6.01 39.64
N GLU A 143 -1.83 -6.99 38.81
CA GLU A 143 -0.65 -7.00 37.96
C GLU A 143 -0.69 -5.97 36.82
N ILE A 144 -1.86 -5.41 36.51
CA ILE A 144 -2.04 -4.37 35.49
C ILE A 144 -2.32 -2.97 36.08
N VAL A 145 -2.43 -2.85 37.41
CA VAL A 145 -2.69 -1.56 38.06
C VAL A 145 -1.53 -0.59 37.81
N ASP A 146 -1.88 0.67 37.51
CA ASP A 146 -0.95 1.77 37.18
C ASP A 146 -0.03 1.51 35.97
N LYS A 147 -0.27 0.44 35.20
CA LYS A 147 0.45 0.20 33.94
C LYS A 147 -0.24 0.90 32.79
N THR A 148 0.60 1.44 31.90
CA THR A 148 0.19 1.81 30.54
C THR A 148 0.61 0.69 29.62
N PHE A 149 -0.24 0.35 28.66
CA PHE A 149 0.08 -0.62 27.62
C PHE A 149 -0.48 -0.18 26.27
N THR A 150 0.07 -0.76 25.21
CA THR A 150 -0.35 -0.51 23.84
C THR A 150 -0.86 -1.80 23.19
N VAL A 151 -1.92 -1.66 22.41
CA VAL A 151 -2.39 -2.68 21.45
C VAL A 151 -2.30 -2.03 20.09
N ASN A 152 -1.19 -2.30 19.42
CA ASN A 152 -0.83 -1.72 18.14
C ASN A 152 -1.41 -2.56 17.01
N VAL A 153 -1.77 -1.87 15.93
CA VAL A 153 -2.26 -2.48 14.70
C VAL A 153 -1.30 -2.11 13.59
N GLN A 154 -0.74 -3.11 12.93
CA GLN A 154 0.11 -2.94 11.76
C GLN A 154 -0.61 -3.54 10.56
N ALA A 155 -0.81 -2.75 9.52
CA ALA A 155 -1.39 -3.22 8.26
C ALA A 155 -0.31 -3.30 7.19
N GLU A 156 -0.42 -4.33 6.35
CA GLU A 156 0.45 -4.54 5.20
C GLU A 156 -0.39 -4.85 3.97
N ALA A 157 0.14 -4.51 2.80
CA ALA A 157 -0.53 -4.77 1.53
C ALA A 157 0.45 -5.22 0.44
N VAL A 158 -0.04 -6.09 -0.44
CA VAL A 158 0.66 -6.54 -1.64
C VAL A 158 -0.27 -6.42 -2.83
N GLN A 159 0.22 -5.95 -3.98
CA GLN A 159 -0.61 -5.81 -5.17
C GLN A 159 -1.25 -7.15 -5.54
N SER A 160 -2.49 -7.15 -6.02
CA SER A 160 -3.15 -8.36 -6.48
C SER A 160 -2.66 -8.82 -7.85
N ASP A 161 -2.18 -7.88 -8.67
CA ASP A 161 -1.74 -8.18 -10.03
C ASP A 161 -0.49 -9.04 -10.01
N HIS A 162 -0.56 -10.18 -10.70
CA HIS A 162 0.52 -11.19 -10.75
C HIS A 162 0.97 -11.71 -9.37
N PHE A 163 0.12 -11.58 -8.35
CA PHE A 163 0.34 -12.14 -7.02
C PHE A 163 -0.72 -13.19 -6.70
N THR A 164 -0.26 -14.34 -6.21
CA THR A 164 -1.15 -15.42 -5.78
C THR A 164 -0.87 -15.69 -4.30
N PRO A 165 -1.80 -15.36 -3.37
CA PRO A 165 -1.62 -15.70 -1.97
C PRO A 165 -1.62 -17.22 -1.79
N HIS A 166 -0.89 -17.69 -0.78
CA HIS A 166 -1.06 -19.05 -0.29
C HIS A 166 -2.48 -19.23 0.24
N ARG A 167 -3.05 -20.41 -0.03
CA ARG A 167 -4.38 -20.77 0.43
C ARG A 167 -4.41 -22.22 0.88
N THR A 168 -4.96 -22.44 2.07
CA THR A 168 -5.47 -23.76 2.46
C THR A 168 -6.94 -23.83 2.05
N GLU A 169 -7.26 -24.80 1.19
CA GLU A 169 -8.55 -24.91 0.52
C GLU A 169 -8.90 -23.65 -0.30
N SER A 170 -9.72 -22.75 0.24
CA SER A 170 -10.11 -21.48 -0.38
C SER A 170 -9.77 -20.26 0.49
N VAL A 171 -9.23 -20.49 1.67
CA VAL A 171 -8.92 -19.48 2.67
C VAL A 171 -7.51 -18.96 2.43
N ILE A 172 -7.35 -17.64 2.31
CA ILE A 172 -6.03 -17.00 2.36
C ILE A 172 -5.49 -17.17 3.77
N ASP A 173 -4.31 -17.75 3.88
CA ASP A 173 -3.61 -18.02 5.14
C ASP A 173 -2.12 -17.69 5.05
N GLY A 174 -1.65 -17.13 3.93
CA GLY A 174 -0.26 -16.75 3.81
C GLY A 174 0.06 -16.03 2.52
N TRP A 175 1.20 -15.33 2.52
CA TRP A 175 1.78 -14.70 1.33
C TRP A 175 3.09 -15.40 0.88
N GLY A 176 3.37 -16.60 1.39
CA GLY A 176 4.61 -17.34 1.10
C GLY A 176 5.86 -16.57 1.56
N ASP A 177 6.93 -16.64 0.78
CA ASP A 177 8.20 -15.94 1.05
C ASP A 177 8.17 -14.43 0.73
N THR A 178 6.98 -13.86 0.52
CA THR A 178 6.86 -12.45 0.13
C THR A 178 7.24 -11.54 1.30
N HIS A 179 8.35 -10.83 1.15
CA HIS A 179 8.71 -9.74 2.03
C HIS A 179 8.01 -8.47 1.55
N VAL A 180 7.22 -7.85 2.44
CA VAL A 180 6.55 -6.58 2.18
C VAL A 180 7.48 -5.48 2.66
N GLU A 181 7.90 -4.61 1.75
CA GLU A 181 8.66 -3.41 2.10
C GLU A 181 7.71 -2.23 2.30
N PRO A 182 7.99 -1.31 3.26
CA PRO A 182 7.24 -0.07 3.40
C PRO A 182 7.26 0.73 2.10
N TYR A 183 6.18 1.45 1.81
CA TYR A 183 6.17 2.32 0.63
C TYR A 183 7.23 3.43 0.81
N PRO A 184 8.06 3.72 -0.21
CA PRO A 184 9.12 4.73 -0.05
C PRO A 184 8.55 6.12 0.29
N GLY A 185 9.06 6.72 1.38
CA GLY A 185 8.74 8.10 1.76
C GLY A 185 7.70 8.28 2.88
N GLU A 186 7.42 7.23 3.65
CA GLU A 186 6.76 7.32 4.96
C GLU A 186 7.74 7.64 6.10
#